data_AF-A0A368GBW1-F1
#
_entry.id   AF-A0A368GBW1-F1
#
_cell.length_a   1.000
_cell.length_b   1.000
_cell.length_c   1.000
_cell.angle_alpha   90.00
_cell.angle_beta   90.00
_cell.angle_gamma   90.00
#
_symmetry.space_group_name_H-M   'P 1'
#
loop_
_entity.id
_entity.type
_entity.pdbx_description
1 polymer ?
#
loop_
_entity_poly.entity_id
_entity_poly.type
_entity_poly.pdbx_seq_one_letter_code
_entity_poly.pdbx_strand_id
1 'polypeptide(L)'
;MKPGTSLPRNNFSSIARRLLLNGDSRPVSQVPTTSYHVHRTVTHAHERHTCDLCDRLRGITAEMLKAPKVGKHNKSIRCRRGSNIGRKAKATINHVREFFKLLRRELGHFSQETLFNSPRLLTALACGVSLNTVAIASRIFAPPDEHNPNPWGREAILQETILKKFGQEWSVVVRHFVNTVLEEEGNVTVTDLHNRLCYAYADFPMCSTTLYEFLKALGFSRKVDDNEIYILNENKSETVSESECEHDDDDEKCAGTL
;
A
#
# COMPACT_ATOMS: atom_id res chain seq x y z
N MET A 1 -41.86 -50.79 -19.53
CA MET A 1 -40.74 -50.85 -18.56
C MET A 1 -39.79 -49.70 -18.88
N LYS A 2 -39.57 -48.76 -17.95
CA LYS A 2 -38.68 -47.60 -18.12
C LYS A 2 -37.45 -47.78 -17.20
N PRO A 3 -36.21 -47.56 -17.66
CA PRO A 3 -35.03 -47.65 -16.81
C PRO A 3 -34.86 -46.37 -15.99
N GLY A 4 -34.58 -46.54 -14.69
CA GLY A 4 -34.37 -45.45 -13.74
C GLY A 4 -33.03 -44.75 -13.93
N THR A 5 -33.05 -43.43 -13.89
CA THR A 5 -31.88 -42.55 -13.89
C THR A 5 -31.23 -42.54 -12.51
N SER A 6 -30.04 -43.13 -12.40
CA SER A 6 -29.19 -43.04 -11.20
C SER A 6 -28.59 -41.63 -11.08
N LEU A 7 -28.82 -40.97 -9.95
CA LEU A 7 -28.22 -39.68 -9.63
C LEU A 7 -26.69 -39.79 -9.46
N PRO A 8 -25.93 -38.75 -9.84
CA PRO A 8 -24.48 -38.76 -9.77
C PRO A 8 -23.99 -38.76 -8.31
N ARG A 9 -23.09 -39.70 -8.03
CA ARG A 9 -22.42 -39.87 -6.75
C ARG A 9 -21.42 -38.72 -6.57
N ASN A 10 -21.82 -37.69 -5.84
CA ASN A 10 -20.96 -36.53 -5.57
C ASN A 10 -19.79 -36.95 -4.66
N ASN A 11 -18.61 -37.09 -5.27
CA ASN A 11 -17.33 -37.29 -4.59
C ASN A 11 -16.84 -35.97 -4.01
N PHE A 12 -17.37 -35.60 -2.85
CA PHE A 12 -16.75 -34.54 -2.05
C PHE A 12 -15.35 -34.99 -1.62
N SER A 13 -14.37 -34.09 -1.82
CA SER A 13 -13.00 -34.25 -1.31
C SER A 13 -13.03 -34.64 0.17
N SER A 14 -12.21 -35.63 0.55
CA SER A 14 -12.06 -36.09 1.94
C SER A 14 -11.74 -34.95 2.92
N ILE A 15 -11.21 -33.84 2.43
CA ILE A 15 -10.92 -32.61 3.19
C ILE A 15 -12.22 -31.90 3.61
N ALA A 16 -13.24 -31.84 2.74
CA ALA A 16 -14.51 -31.18 3.05
C ALA A 16 -15.30 -31.92 4.14
N ARG A 17 -15.24 -33.27 4.18
CA ARG A 17 -15.86 -34.06 5.25
C ARG A 17 -15.20 -33.83 6.61
N ARG A 18 -13.89 -33.58 6.63
CA ARG A 18 -13.14 -33.35 7.88
C ARG A 18 -13.44 -31.98 8.50
N LEU A 19 -13.81 -30.99 7.68
CA LEU A 19 -14.18 -29.65 8.15
C LEU A 19 -15.63 -29.59 8.67
N LEU A 20 -16.54 -30.39 8.12
CA LEU A 20 -17.95 -30.41 8.53
C LEU A 20 -18.22 -31.22 9.81
N LEU A 21 -17.31 -32.09 10.23
CA LEU A 21 -17.49 -32.98 11.39
C LEU A 21 -16.81 -32.49 12.68
N ASN A 22 -16.13 -31.35 12.66
CA ASN A 22 -15.47 -30.77 13.84
C ASN A 22 -16.23 -29.57 14.45
N GLY A 23 -17.50 -29.38 14.08
CA GLY A 23 -18.39 -28.44 14.75
C GLY A 23 -18.97 -29.06 16.00
N ASP A 24 -18.80 -28.36 17.12
CA ASP A 24 -19.31 -28.63 18.48
C ASP A 24 -18.50 -29.67 19.25
N SER A 25 -17.93 -29.39 20.42
CA SER A 25 -18.45 -28.54 21.49
C SER A 25 -17.38 -28.48 22.59
N ARG A 26 -17.20 -27.33 23.25
CA ARG A 26 -16.84 -27.30 24.68
C ARG A 26 -17.05 -25.92 25.31
N PRO A 27 -17.38 -25.90 26.61
CA PRO A 27 -18.19 -24.89 27.23
C PRO A 27 -17.37 -23.73 27.80
N VAL A 28 -18.09 -22.62 27.96
CA VAL A 28 -17.78 -21.53 28.89
C VAL A 28 -17.51 -22.12 30.28
N SER A 29 -16.33 -21.85 30.84
CA SER A 29 -16.16 -21.75 32.29
C SER A 29 -14.99 -20.83 32.63
N GLN A 30 -15.15 -20.16 33.76
CA GLN A 30 -14.54 -18.89 34.13
C GLN A 30 -13.11 -19.05 34.72
N VAL A 31 -12.44 -17.89 34.71
CA VAL A 31 -11.15 -17.44 35.26
C VAL A 31 -11.06 -17.62 36.80
N PRO A 32 -9.94 -17.34 37.52
CA PRO A 32 -8.49 -17.41 37.25
C PRO A 32 -7.78 -18.44 38.16
N THR A 33 -6.48 -18.73 37.96
CA THR A 33 -5.42 -18.76 39.01
C THR A 33 -4.09 -19.31 38.47
N THR A 34 -3.08 -18.46 38.57
CA THR A 34 -1.62 -18.65 38.72
C THR A 34 -0.89 -19.88 38.17
N SER A 35 0.18 -19.56 37.43
CA SER A 35 1.53 -20.09 37.67
C SER A 35 1.76 -21.59 37.48
N TYR A 36 2.05 -21.99 36.23
CA TYR A 36 3.19 -22.86 35.95
C TYR A 36 3.65 -22.69 34.50
N HIS A 37 4.91 -22.29 34.36
CA HIS A 37 5.69 -22.31 33.12
C HIS A 37 5.88 -23.77 32.69
N VAL A 38 4.97 -24.29 31.86
CA VAL A 38 5.17 -25.58 31.20
C VAL A 38 5.89 -25.32 29.88
N HIS A 39 7.22 -25.30 29.93
CA HIS A 39 8.06 -25.44 28.73
C HIS A 39 7.87 -26.86 28.17
N ARG A 40 6.84 -27.04 27.35
CA ARG A 40 6.68 -28.25 26.55
C ARG A 40 7.55 -28.11 25.30
N THR A 41 8.85 -28.33 25.44
CA THR A 41 9.74 -28.59 24.31
C THR A 41 9.41 -29.98 23.78
N VAL A 42 8.40 -30.07 22.93
CA VAL A 42 8.22 -31.24 22.07
C VAL A 42 9.27 -31.12 20.97
N THR A 43 10.48 -31.58 21.26
CA THR A 43 11.47 -31.89 20.22
C THR A 43 10.96 -33.15 19.51
N HIS A 44 9.98 -32.99 18.62
CA HIS A 44 9.77 -33.96 17.56
C HIS A 44 11.08 -34.00 16.79
N ALA A 45 11.86 -35.06 17.03
CA ALA A 45 12.95 -35.46 16.16
C ALA A 45 12.32 -35.79 14.81
N HIS A 46 12.05 -34.76 14.01
CA HIS A 46 11.75 -34.93 12.60
C HIS A 46 13.01 -35.55 12.01
N GLU A 47 12.97 -36.87 11.81
CA GLU A 47 13.91 -37.56 10.93
C GLU A 47 13.99 -36.73 9.65
N ARG A 48 15.11 -36.04 9.51
CA ARG A 48 15.34 -35.13 8.40
C ARG A 48 15.42 -36.03 7.17
N HIS A 49 14.40 -35.98 6.33
CA HIS A 49 14.41 -36.68 5.05
C HIS A 49 15.72 -36.32 4.31
N THR A 50 16.53 -37.34 4.02
CA THR A 50 17.80 -37.24 3.29
C THR A 50 17.55 -37.78 1.89
N CYS A 51 17.21 -36.90 0.97
CA CYS A 51 17.19 -37.20 -0.45
C CYS A 51 17.83 -36.04 -1.22
N ASP A 52 18.28 -36.31 -2.43
CA ASP A 52 18.93 -35.32 -3.30
C ASP A 52 18.12 -34.01 -3.41
N LEU A 53 16.79 -34.10 -3.56
CA LEU A 53 15.93 -32.93 -3.62
C LEU A 53 15.95 -32.12 -2.33
N CYS A 54 15.89 -32.77 -1.17
CA CYS A 54 15.91 -32.10 0.13
C CYS A 54 17.27 -31.43 0.38
N ASP A 55 18.37 -32.08 -0.01
CA ASP A 55 19.70 -31.51 0.16
C ASP A 55 19.92 -30.33 -0.79
N ARG A 56 19.42 -30.41 -2.03
CA ARG A 56 19.42 -29.28 -2.97
C ARG A 56 18.58 -28.11 -2.48
N LEU A 57 17.37 -28.37 -1.95
CA LEU A 57 16.51 -27.33 -1.38
C LEU A 57 17.15 -26.67 -0.15
N ARG A 58 17.80 -27.45 0.71
CA ARG A 58 18.57 -26.93 1.87
C ARG A 58 19.81 -26.14 1.44
N GLY A 59 20.40 -26.48 0.29
CA GLY A 59 21.54 -25.78 -0.29
C GLY A 59 21.19 -24.47 -1.02
N ILE A 60 19.92 -24.11 -1.16
CA ILE A 60 19.52 -22.84 -1.76
C ILE A 60 19.87 -21.71 -0.78
N THR A 61 20.88 -20.92 -1.13
CA THR A 61 21.28 -19.73 -0.38
C THR A 61 20.58 -18.47 -0.90
N ALA A 62 20.54 -17.41 -0.08
CA ALA A 62 19.98 -16.12 -0.50
C ALA A 62 20.68 -15.54 -1.75
N GLU A 63 21.99 -15.77 -1.89
CA GLU A 63 22.77 -15.37 -3.06
C GLU A 63 22.28 -16.06 -4.34
N MET A 64 21.91 -17.35 -4.27
CA MET A 64 21.34 -18.08 -5.42
C MET A 64 19.95 -17.59 -5.81
N LEU A 65 19.24 -16.94 -4.88
CA LEU A 65 17.93 -16.34 -5.09
C LEU A 65 18.00 -14.87 -5.49
N LYS A 66 19.20 -14.27 -5.50
CA LYS A 66 19.36 -12.91 -6.03
C LYS A 66 19.05 -12.93 -7.51
N ALA A 67 18.21 -11.98 -7.92
CA ALA A 67 17.92 -11.79 -9.32
C ALA A 67 19.23 -11.60 -10.08
N PRO A 68 19.49 -12.34 -11.18
CA PRO A 68 20.56 -12.01 -12.07
C PRO A 68 20.46 -10.52 -12.39
N LYS A 69 21.55 -9.76 -12.22
CA LYS A 69 21.59 -8.34 -12.59
C LYS A 69 21.38 -8.30 -14.10
N VAL A 70 20.12 -8.17 -14.53
CA VAL A 70 19.76 -8.17 -15.95
C VAL A 70 20.38 -6.91 -16.53
N GLY A 71 21.57 -7.06 -17.12
CA GLY A 71 22.17 -6.04 -17.97
C GLY A 71 21.14 -5.66 -19.03
N LYS A 72 21.08 -4.39 -19.40
CA LYS A 72 20.12 -3.83 -20.36
C LYS A 72 20.26 -4.57 -21.71
N HIS A 73 19.61 -5.71 -21.88
CA HIS A 73 19.58 -6.45 -23.14
C HIS A 73 18.60 -5.76 -24.08
N ASN A 74 19.07 -4.63 -24.62
CA ASN A 74 18.43 -3.89 -25.70
C ASN A 74 18.66 -4.62 -27.03
N LYS A 75 17.94 -5.71 -27.26
CA LYS A 75 17.61 -6.15 -28.62
C LYS A 75 16.10 -6.27 -28.68
N SER A 76 15.46 -5.15 -29.01
CA SER A 76 14.05 -5.07 -29.33
C SER A 76 13.77 -5.92 -30.55
N ILE A 77 13.51 -7.21 -30.33
CA ILE A 77 12.87 -8.05 -31.33
C ILE A 77 11.45 -7.50 -31.43
N ARG A 78 11.20 -6.71 -32.48
CA ARG A 78 9.87 -6.18 -32.79
C ARG A 78 8.95 -7.35 -33.13
N CYS A 79 8.34 -7.97 -32.13
CA CYS A 79 7.24 -8.91 -32.32
C CYS A 79 6.00 -8.12 -32.78
N ARG A 80 5.95 -7.80 -34.07
CA ARG A 80 4.76 -7.29 -34.77
C ARG A 80 3.76 -8.43 -34.92
N ARG A 81 2.94 -8.62 -33.90
CA ARG A 81 1.56 -9.17 -33.90
C ARG A 81 1.32 -9.66 -32.49
N GLY A 82 0.34 -9.06 -31.80
CA GLY A 82 -0.11 -9.54 -30.50
C GLY A 82 -0.50 -11.01 -30.65
N SER A 83 0.35 -11.90 -30.13
CA SER A 83 0.01 -13.32 -30.06
C SER A 83 -1.24 -13.42 -29.20
N ASN A 84 -2.34 -13.85 -29.83
CA ASN A 84 -3.62 -14.10 -29.16
C ASN A 84 -3.43 -15.27 -28.19
N ILE A 85 -2.87 -14.99 -27.03
CA ILE A 85 -2.71 -15.96 -25.97
C ILE A 85 -4.11 -16.44 -25.56
N GLY A 86 -4.34 -17.74 -25.67
CA GLY A 86 -5.66 -18.33 -25.46
C GLY A 86 -6.16 -18.10 -24.04
N ARG A 87 -7.50 -18.11 -23.87
CA ARG A 87 -8.15 -17.88 -22.56
C ARG A 87 -7.61 -18.80 -21.46
N LYS A 88 -7.39 -20.08 -21.78
CA LYS A 88 -6.82 -21.07 -20.84
C LYS A 88 -5.41 -20.69 -20.38
N ALA A 89 -4.54 -20.31 -21.32
CA ALA A 89 -3.17 -19.89 -20.99
C ALA A 89 -3.15 -18.60 -20.15
N LYS A 90 -4.04 -17.64 -20.44
CA LYS A 90 -4.22 -16.44 -19.61
C LYS A 90 -4.63 -16.79 -18.19
N ALA A 91 -5.59 -17.69 -18.01
CA ALA A 91 -6.04 -18.14 -16.69
C ALA A 91 -4.89 -18.81 -15.91
N THR A 92 -4.11 -19.69 -16.56
CA THR A 92 -2.93 -20.29 -15.94
C THR A 92 -1.90 -19.26 -15.50
N ILE A 93 -1.57 -18.29 -16.36
CA ILE A 93 -0.63 -17.20 -16.01
C ILE A 93 -1.13 -16.42 -14.78
N ASN A 94 -2.42 -16.12 -14.72
CA ASN A 94 -2.99 -15.39 -13.59
C ASN A 94 -2.98 -16.23 -12.30
N HIS A 95 -3.32 -17.53 -12.35
CA HIS A 95 -3.23 -18.40 -11.17
C HIS A 95 -1.81 -18.51 -10.63
N VAL A 96 -0.82 -18.69 -11.52
CA VAL A 96 0.60 -18.72 -11.13
C VAL A 96 1.01 -17.38 -10.51
N ARG A 97 0.52 -16.26 -11.05
CA ARG A 97 0.75 -14.93 -10.48
C ARG A 97 0.17 -14.77 -9.08
N GLU A 98 -1.08 -15.20 -8.86
CA GLU A 98 -1.72 -15.14 -7.54
C GLU A 98 -1.00 -16.03 -6.53
N PHE A 99 -0.55 -17.21 -6.94
CA PHE A 99 0.30 -18.06 -6.10
C PHE A 99 1.56 -17.31 -5.63
N PHE A 100 2.28 -16.63 -6.53
CA PHE A 100 3.47 -15.87 -6.14
C PHE A 100 3.16 -14.62 -5.31
N LYS A 101 1.98 -14.00 -5.46
CA LYS A 101 1.54 -12.90 -4.59
C LYS A 101 1.28 -13.40 -3.16
N LEU A 102 0.59 -14.53 -3.01
CA LEU A 102 0.35 -15.15 -1.72
C LEU A 102 1.68 -15.56 -1.08
N LEU A 103 2.57 -16.20 -1.84
CA LEU A 103 3.89 -16.58 -1.36
C LEU A 103 4.70 -15.37 -0.88
N ARG A 104 4.68 -14.26 -1.62
CA ARG A 104 5.32 -13.01 -1.19
C ARG A 104 4.72 -12.49 0.12
N ARG A 105 3.40 -12.57 0.30
CA ARG A 105 2.71 -12.14 1.53
C ARG A 105 3.16 -12.99 2.72
N GLU A 106 3.25 -14.31 2.56
CA GLU A 106 3.74 -15.22 3.61
C GLU A 106 5.21 -14.97 3.97
N LEU A 107 6.05 -14.64 2.99
CA LEU A 107 7.46 -14.32 3.22
C LEU A 107 7.68 -12.95 3.88
N GLY A 108 6.70 -12.05 3.81
CA GLY A 108 6.79 -10.71 4.40
C GLY A 108 8.05 -9.96 3.99
N HIS A 109 8.78 -9.42 4.98
CA HIS A 109 10.00 -8.64 4.76
C HIS A 109 11.16 -9.46 4.19
N PHE A 110 11.21 -10.78 4.40
CA PHE A 110 12.26 -11.65 3.84
C PHE A 110 12.20 -11.74 2.31
N SER A 111 11.09 -11.35 1.70
CA SER A 111 10.98 -11.27 0.24
C SER A 111 11.76 -10.09 -0.34
N GLN A 112 12.08 -9.08 0.47
CA GLN A 112 12.82 -7.88 0.06
C GLN A 112 14.21 -8.30 -0.44
N GLU A 113 14.66 -7.72 -1.55
CA GLU A 113 15.92 -8.07 -2.25
C GLU A 113 15.98 -9.44 -2.96
N THR A 114 14.93 -10.26 -2.87
CA THR A 114 14.86 -11.53 -3.61
C THR A 114 14.00 -11.44 -4.87
N LEU A 115 14.06 -12.46 -5.73
CA LEU A 115 13.13 -12.61 -6.85
C LEU A 115 11.66 -12.66 -6.40
N PHE A 116 11.38 -13.09 -5.16
CA PHE A 116 10.03 -13.14 -4.59
C PHE A 116 9.39 -11.76 -4.37
N ASN A 117 10.19 -10.68 -4.35
CA ASN A 117 9.63 -9.32 -4.34
C ASN A 117 8.87 -8.98 -5.64
N SER A 118 9.12 -9.73 -6.73
CA SER A 118 8.49 -9.50 -8.03
C SER A 118 7.67 -10.72 -8.49
N PRO A 119 6.41 -10.87 -8.01
CA PRO A 119 5.51 -11.92 -8.48
C PRO A 119 5.35 -11.94 -10.00
N ARG A 120 5.39 -10.78 -10.65
CA ARG A 120 5.31 -10.65 -12.12
C ARG A 120 6.51 -11.30 -12.81
N LEU A 121 7.73 -11.07 -12.30
CA LEU A 121 8.95 -11.67 -12.85
C LEU A 121 8.96 -13.19 -12.65
N LEU A 122 8.62 -13.65 -11.44
CA LEU A 122 8.52 -15.09 -11.15
C LEU A 122 7.48 -15.78 -12.03
N THR A 123 6.33 -15.13 -12.28
CA THR A 123 5.31 -15.65 -13.20
C THR A 123 5.86 -15.76 -14.62
N ALA A 124 6.55 -14.73 -15.11
CA ALA A 124 7.14 -14.73 -16.45
C ALA A 124 8.14 -15.89 -16.62
N LEU A 125 9.02 -16.08 -15.63
CA LEU A 125 10.00 -17.16 -15.59
C LEU A 125 9.33 -18.54 -15.52
N ALA A 126 8.39 -18.73 -14.58
CA ALA A 126 7.71 -20.00 -14.37
C ALA A 126 6.84 -20.43 -15.55
N CYS A 127 6.19 -19.47 -16.22
CA CYS A 127 5.35 -19.74 -17.39
C CYS A 127 6.12 -19.71 -18.71
N GLY A 128 7.42 -19.36 -18.73
CA GLY A 128 8.21 -19.24 -19.96
C GLY A 128 7.69 -18.17 -20.92
N VAL A 129 7.17 -17.05 -20.41
CA VAL A 129 6.58 -15.97 -21.21
C VAL A 129 7.24 -14.63 -20.92
N SER A 130 7.06 -13.66 -21.83
CA SER A 130 7.57 -12.30 -21.61
C SER A 130 6.83 -11.60 -20.46
N LEU A 131 7.51 -10.64 -19.80
CA LEU A 131 6.89 -9.76 -18.81
C LEU A 131 5.69 -8.98 -19.37
N ASN A 132 5.70 -8.69 -20.66
CA ASN A 132 4.60 -8.01 -21.35
C ASN A 132 3.38 -8.94 -21.47
N THR A 133 3.60 -10.21 -21.80
CA THR A 133 2.56 -11.25 -21.84
C THR A 133 1.86 -11.40 -20.49
N VAL A 134 2.61 -11.41 -19.38
CA VAL A 134 2.03 -11.44 -18.03
C VAL A 134 1.18 -10.19 -17.76
N ALA A 135 1.66 -8.99 -18.13
CA ALA A 135 0.91 -7.75 -17.94
C ALA A 135 -0.40 -7.74 -18.74
N ILE A 136 -0.38 -8.24 -19.98
CA ILE A 136 -1.57 -8.35 -20.83
C ILE A 136 -2.55 -9.39 -20.25
N ALA A 137 -2.06 -10.54 -19.79
CA ALA A 137 -2.90 -11.61 -19.24
C ALA A 137 -3.70 -11.14 -18.01
N SER A 138 -3.12 -10.27 -17.18
CA SER A 138 -3.77 -9.78 -15.97
C SER A 138 -4.81 -8.68 -16.20
N ARG A 139 -4.83 -8.00 -17.35
CA ARG A 139 -5.85 -6.98 -17.68
C ARG A 139 -7.24 -7.57 -17.93
N ILE A 140 -7.33 -8.87 -18.23
CA ILE A 140 -8.55 -9.50 -18.76
C ILE A 140 -9.35 -10.21 -17.66
N PHE A 141 -8.71 -10.57 -16.54
CA PHE A 141 -9.33 -11.31 -15.45
C PHE A 141 -9.36 -10.54 -14.13
N ALA A 142 -8.85 -9.30 -14.09
CA ALA A 142 -9.20 -8.43 -12.98
C ALA A 142 -10.73 -8.23 -13.06
N PRO A 143 -11.49 -8.64 -12.04
CA PRO A 143 -12.86 -8.13 -11.89
C PRO A 143 -12.77 -6.61 -11.99
N PRO A 144 -13.75 -5.92 -12.61
CA PRO A 144 -13.79 -4.45 -12.62
C PRO A 144 -13.69 -3.81 -11.23
N ASP A 145 -13.81 -4.61 -10.17
CA ASP A 145 -13.95 -4.20 -8.78
C ASP A 145 -12.79 -4.57 -7.85
N GLU A 146 -11.77 -5.32 -8.31
CA GLU A 146 -10.53 -5.39 -7.55
C GLU A 146 -9.64 -4.22 -7.95
N HIS A 147 -10.12 -3.05 -7.53
CA HIS A 147 -9.27 -1.92 -7.19
C HIS A 147 -8.05 -2.50 -6.47
N ASN A 148 -6.90 -2.46 -7.16
CA ASN A 148 -5.65 -2.14 -6.52
C ASN A 148 -6.02 -1.11 -5.45
N PRO A 149 -5.95 -1.41 -4.13
CA PRO A 149 -6.29 -0.44 -3.12
C PRO A 149 -5.27 0.66 -3.35
N ASN A 150 -5.70 1.67 -4.10
CA ASN A 150 -4.89 2.81 -4.40
C ASN A 150 -4.43 3.25 -3.01
N PRO A 151 -3.14 3.46 -2.75
CA PRO A 151 -2.71 3.95 -1.43
C PRO A 151 -3.58 5.14 -0.98
N TRP A 152 -4.00 5.96 -1.96
CA TRP A 152 -5.03 6.98 -1.90
C TRP A 152 -6.39 6.56 -1.28
N GLY A 153 -6.91 5.37 -1.57
CA GLY A 153 -8.20 4.92 -1.02
C GLY A 153 -8.12 4.57 0.46
N ARG A 154 -7.01 3.97 0.92
CA ARG A 154 -6.82 3.73 2.36
C ARG A 154 -6.59 5.04 3.12
N GLU A 155 -5.85 5.95 2.51
CA GLU A 155 -5.63 7.28 3.06
C GLU A 155 -6.92 8.09 3.15
N ALA A 156 -7.75 8.07 2.11
CA ALA A 156 -9.06 8.74 2.13
C ALA A 156 -9.99 8.18 3.22
N ILE A 157 -10.04 6.85 3.40
CA ILE A 157 -10.82 6.23 4.48
C ILE A 157 -10.29 6.67 5.85
N LEU A 158 -8.96 6.69 6.04
CA LEU A 158 -8.36 7.14 7.30
C LEU A 158 -8.73 8.59 7.58
N GLN A 159 -8.57 9.48 6.60
CA GLN A 159 -8.92 10.90 6.72
C GLN A 159 -10.41 11.10 7.05
N GLU A 160 -11.31 10.38 6.38
CA GLU A 160 -12.75 10.42 6.66
C GLU A 160 -13.05 9.98 8.09
N THR A 161 -12.42 8.89 8.57
CA THR A 161 -12.63 8.42 9.95
C THR A 161 -12.12 9.41 10.99
N ILE A 162 -10.98 10.08 10.74
CA ILE A 162 -10.41 11.07 11.65
C ILE A 162 -11.29 12.33 11.66
N LEU A 163 -11.72 12.83 10.49
CA LEU A 163 -12.67 13.95 10.39
C LEU A 163 -13.99 13.64 11.09
N LYS A 164 -14.52 12.43 10.94
CA LYS A 164 -15.76 12.04 11.61
C LYS A 164 -15.61 11.99 13.13
N LYS A 165 -14.43 11.58 13.63
CA LYS A 165 -14.16 11.46 15.07
C LYS A 165 -13.87 12.80 15.73
N PHE A 166 -13.08 13.66 15.11
CA PHE A 166 -12.57 14.89 15.73
C PHE A 166 -13.08 16.18 15.06
N GLY A 167 -13.61 16.09 13.85
CA GLY A 167 -13.94 17.26 13.03
C GLY A 167 -15.06 18.12 13.60
N GLN A 168 -16.00 17.54 14.35
CA GLN A 168 -17.11 18.31 14.92
C GLN A 168 -16.65 19.33 15.96
N GLU A 169 -15.72 18.94 16.83
CA GLU A 169 -15.24 19.80 17.93
C GLU A 169 -13.97 20.55 17.55
N TRP A 170 -13.02 19.85 16.93
CA TRP A 170 -11.65 20.35 16.80
C TRP A 170 -11.35 20.99 15.45
N SER A 171 -12.20 20.83 14.43
CA SER A 171 -11.85 21.36 13.10
C SER A 171 -11.78 22.89 13.05
N VAL A 172 -12.72 23.58 13.72
CA VAL A 172 -12.74 25.04 13.76
C VAL A 172 -11.57 25.57 14.59
N VAL A 173 -11.34 24.97 15.75
CA VAL A 173 -10.26 25.33 16.67
C VAL A 173 -8.89 25.16 16.00
N VAL A 174 -8.61 23.99 15.42
CA VAL A 174 -7.34 23.70 14.77
C VAL A 174 -7.16 24.59 13.53
N ARG A 175 -8.18 24.79 12.70
CA ARG A 175 -8.06 25.70 11.53
C ARG A 175 -7.73 27.12 11.95
N HIS A 176 -8.44 27.66 12.94
CA HIS A 176 -8.18 29.01 13.42
C HIS A 176 -6.76 29.13 13.98
N PHE A 177 -6.38 28.20 14.85
CA PHE A 177 -5.05 28.18 15.47
C PHE A 177 -3.92 28.08 14.45
N VAL A 178 -4.04 27.17 13.47
CA VAL A 178 -3.04 27.00 12.40
C VAL A 178 -2.95 28.26 11.56
N ASN A 179 -4.07 28.85 11.17
CA ASN A 179 -4.05 30.07 10.35
C ASN A 179 -3.39 31.24 11.08
N THR A 180 -3.72 31.47 12.36
CA THR A 180 -3.08 32.51 13.17
C THR A 180 -1.58 32.29 13.29
N VAL A 181 -1.15 31.06 13.60
CA VAL A 181 0.27 30.72 13.73
C VAL A 181 1.03 30.87 12.40
N LEU A 182 0.43 30.45 11.28
CA LEU A 182 1.04 30.60 9.95
C LEU A 182 1.08 32.07 9.48
N GLU A 183 0.14 32.92 9.93
CA GLU A 183 0.15 34.36 9.67
C GLU A 183 1.25 35.08 10.47
N GLU A 184 1.49 34.67 11.71
CA GLU A 184 2.48 35.29 12.60
C GLU A 184 3.92 34.83 12.31
N GLU A 185 4.13 33.52 12.10
CA GLU A 185 5.47 32.92 12.06
C GLU A 185 5.86 32.35 10.69
N GLY A 186 4.90 32.22 9.77
CA GLY A 186 5.14 31.60 8.47
C GLY A 186 5.17 30.07 8.56
N ASN A 187 6.34 29.46 8.42
CA ASN A 187 6.46 28.00 8.37
C ASN A 187 6.56 27.40 9.77
N VAL A 188 5.64 26.49 10.11
CA VAL A 188 5.64 25.81 11.42
C VAL A 188 5.63 24.30 11.24
N THR A 189 6.40 23.59 12.08
CA THR A 189 6.47 22.13 12.08
C THR A 189 5.25 21.52 12.75
N VAL A 190 4.87 20.30 12.35
CA VAL A 190 3.75 19.57 12.97
C VAL A 190 3.99 19.33 14.46
N THR A 191 5.23 19.10 14.87
CA THR A 191 5.61 18.88 16.27
C THR A 191 5.42 20.14 17.10
N ASP A 192 5.87 21.29 16.61
CA ASP A 192 5.70 22.57 17.32
C ASP A 192 4.23 22.94 17.44
N LEU A 193 3.46 22.76 16.36
CA LEU A 193 2.03 22.98 16.37
C LEU A 193 1.33 22.08 17.39
N HIS A 194 1.71 20.79 17.45
CA HIS A 194 1.17 19.85 18.43
C HIS A 194 1.44 20.30 19.87
N ASN A 195 2.69 20.66 20.17
CA ASN A 195 3.09 21.13 21.50
C ASN A 195 2.31 22.38 21.92
N ARG A 196 2.12 23.33 20.98
CA ARG A 196 1.35 24.55 21.23
C ARG A 196 -0.13 24.29 21.45
N LEU A 197 -0.74 23.38 20.68
CA LEU A 197 -2.12 22.95 20.89
C LEU A 197 -2.30 22.28 22.25
N CYS A 198 -1.39 21.38 22.64
CA CYS A 198 -1.41 20.77 23.99
C CYS A 198 -1.21 21.79 25.12
N TYR A 199 -0.42 22.84 24.88
CA TYR A 199 -0.23 23.91 25.85
C TYR A 199 -1.47 24.81 25.98
N ALA A 200 -2.11 25.17 24.87
CA ALA A 200 -3.30 26.02 24.85
C ALA A 200 -4.58 25.28 25.28
N TYR A 201 -4.67 23.97 25.00
CA TYR A 201 -5.83 23.12 25.25
C TYR A 201 -5.39 21.86 26.00
N ALA A 202 -5.57 21.87 27.33
CA ALA A 202 -5.15 20.77 28.21
C ALA A 202 -5.83 19.43 27.88
N ASP A 203 -6.99 19.47 27.24
CA ASP A 203 -7.81 18.33 26.84
C ASP A 203 -7.62 17.93 25.36
N PHE A 204 -6.59 18.45 24.68
CA PHE A 204 -6.33 18.16 23.28
C PHE A 204 -6.17 16.64 23.03
N PRO A 205 -7.07 15.99 22.26
CA PRO A 205 -7.20 14.53 22.27
C PRO A 205 -6.30 13.81 21.26
N MET A 206 -5.56 14.55 20.43
CA MET A 206 -4.76 13.99 19.33
C MET A 206 -3.28 13.95 19.68
N CYS A 207 -2.60 12.86 19.33
CA CYS A 207 -1.14 12.82 19.28
C CYS A 207 -0.62 13.46 17.98
N SER A 208 0.67 13.80 17.92
CA SER A 208 1.29 14.47 16.76
C SER A 208 1.02 13.77 15.42
N THR A 209 1.08 12.43 15.35
CA THR A 209 0.77 11.68 14.12
C THR A 209 -0.71 11.74 13.74
N THR A 210 -1.62 11.77 14.71
CA THR A 210 -3.06 11.91 14.43
C THR A 210 -3.39 13.34 14.00
N LEU A 211 -2.76 14.34 14.62
CA LEU A 211 -2.87 15.73 14.21
C LEU A 211 -2.40 15.91 12.77
N TYR A 212 -1.29 15.28 12.39
CA TYR A 212 -0.81 15.31 11.01
C TYR A 212 -1.86 14.85 10.00
N GLU A 213 -2.44 13.66 10.21
CA GLU A 213 -3.48 13.12 9.33
C GLU A 213 -4.75 13.97 9.35
N PHE A 214 -5.09 14.56 10.50
CA PHE A 214 -6.20 15.48 10.64
C PHE A 214 -5.98 16.77 9.83
N LEU A 215 -4.81 17.40 9.92
CA LEU A 215 -4.46 18.58 9.13
C LEU A 215 -4.54 18.30 7.63
N LYS A 216 -4.05 17.14 7.20
CA LYS A 216 -4.18 16.70 5.81
C LYS A 216 -5.64 16.56 5.39
N ALA A 217 -6.49 16.00 6.25
CA ALA A 217 -7.93 15.89 6.02
C ALA A 217 -8.65 17.25 6.01
N LEU A 218 -8.12 18.25 6.73
CA LEU A 218 -8.63 19.62 6.73
C LEU A 218 -8.23 20.44 5.48
N GLY A 219 -7.34 19.91 4.63
CA GLY A 219 -6.88 20.55 3.40
C GLY A 219 -5.57 21.33 3.53
N PHE A 220 -4.78 21.10 4.58
CA PHE A 220 -3.46 21.72 4.67
C PHE A 220 -2.42 20.93 3.87
N SER A 221 -1.57 21.64 3.12
CA SER A 221 -0.47 21.04 2.37
C SER A 221 0.79 20.88 3.21
N ARG A 222 1.66 19.98 2.76
CA ARG A 222 2.92 19.66 3.41
C ARG A 222 4.09 19.99 2.49
N LYS A 223 5.13 20.60 3.06
CA LYS A 223 6.49 20.61 2.50
C LYS A 223 7.40 19.75 3.37
N VAL A 224 8.29 18.99 2.74
CA VAL A 224 9.40 18.31 3.42
C VAL A 224 10.65 19.10 3.13
N ASP A 225 11.28 19.64 4.17
CA ASP A 225 12.57 20.33 4.08
C ASP A 225 13.48 19.73 5.15
N ASP A 226 14.71 19.37 4.80
CA ASP A 226 15.73 18.86 5.73
C ASP A 226 15.24 17.85 6.80
N ASN A 227 14.42 16.88 6.36
CA ASN A 227 13.85 15.80 7.18
C ASN A 227 12.74 16.24 8.16
N GLU A 228 12.33 17.50 8.11
CA GLU A 228 11.21 18.06 8.86
C GLU A 228 9.96 18.23 7.97
N ILE A 229 8.80 18.29 8.63
CA ILE A 229 7.49 18.39 7.98
C ILE A 229 6.89 19.76 8.32
N TYR A 230 6.83 20.64 7.33
CA TYR A 230 6.25 21.97 7.44
C TYR A 230 4.84 22.00 6.87
N ILE A 231 3.97 22.76 7.54
CA ILE A 231 2.59 22.98 7.12
C ILE A 231 2.55 24.25 6.27
N LEU A 232 1.91 24.16 5.10
CA LEU A 232 1.71 25.29 4.19
C LEU A 232 0.22 25.62 4.08
N ASN A 233 -0.08 26.92 4.03
CA ASN A 233 -1.42 27.40 3.75
C ASN A 233 -1.64 27.40 2.23
N GLU A 234 -2.51 26.53 1.71
CA GLU A 234 -2.80 26.44 0.27
C GLU A 234 -3.44 27.72 -0.29
N ASN A 235 -3.99 28.60 0.55
CA ASN A 235 -4.76 29.76 0.13
C ASN A 235 -3.93 31.00 -0.26
N LYS A 236 -2.60 30.95 -0.18
CA LYS A 236 -1.71 32.00 -0.68
C LYS A 236 -1.01 31.54 -1.96
N SER A 237 -1.75 31.07 -2.97
CA SER A 237 -1.24 31.16 -4.33
C SER A 237 -1.17 32.65 -4.66
N GLU A 238 0.04 33.20 -4.61
CA GLU A 238 0.36 34.56 -5.04
C GLU A 238 -0.26 34.78 -6.42
N THR A 239 -1.42 35.43 -6.47
CA THR A 239 -1.78 36.22 -7.64
C THR A 239 -0.75 37.34 -7.66
N VAL A 240 0.34 37.11 -8.38
CA VAL A 240 1.29 38.15 -8.78
C VAL A 240 0.42 39.22 -9.44
N SER A 241 0.12 40.27 -8.68
CA SER A 241 -0.45 41.49 -9.23
C SER A 241 0.54 41.96 -10.28
N GLU A 242 0.17 41.78 -11.55
CA GLU A 242 0.78 42.49 -12.66
C GLU A 242 0.64 43.97 -12.34
N SER A 243 1.73 44.58 -11.85
CA SER A 243 1.81 46.01 -11.64
C SER A 243 1.72 46.66 -13.01
N GLU A 244 0.58 47.30 -13.29
CA GLU A 244 0.42 48.18 -14.45
C GLU A 244 1.44 49.32 -14.31
N CYS A 245 2.44 49.31 -15.19
CA CYS A 245 3.40 50.39 -15.32
C CYS A 245 2.68 51.57 -15.96
N GLU A 246 2.25 52.55 -15.16
CA GLU A 246 1.82 53.84 -15.69
C GLU A 246 3.05 54.50 -16.35
N HIS A 247 2.93 54.72 -17.66
CA HIS A 247 3.91 55.42 -18.49
C HIS A 247 3.59 56.91 -18.40
N ASP A 248 4.31 57.63 -17.53
CA ASP A 248 4.27 59.09 -17.51
C ASP A 248 5.11 59.61 -18.69
N ASP A 249 4.41 59.96 -19.78
CA ASP A 249 4.96 60.78 -20.85
C ASP A 249 5.06 62.24 -20.36
N ASP A 250 6.19 62.57 -19.75
CA ASP A 250 6.55 63.96 -19.43
C ASP A 250 6.94 64.71 -20.73
N ASP A 251 5.96 65.46 -21.26
CA ASP A 251 6.14 66.52 -22.26
C ASP A 251 6.97 67.69 -21.68
N GLU A 252 8.30 67.61 -21.69
CA GLU A 252 9.15 68.79 -21.38
C GLU A 252 9.52 69.58 -22.65
N LYS A 253 8.69 70.60 -22.87
CA LYS A 253 8.80 71.63 -23.89
C LYS A 253 9.85 72.69 -23.49
N CYS A 254 11.09 72.57 -23.94
CA CYS A 254 12.04 73.70 -23.89
C CYS A 254 11.90 74.60 -25.13
N ALA A 255 11.18 75.71 -24.95
CA ALA A 255 11.20 76.86 -25.84
C ALA A 255 12.22 77.91 -25.36
N GLY A 256 12.99 78.46 -26.30
CA GLY A 256 13.73 79.73 -26.19
C GLY A 256 15.10 79.61 -25.50
N THR A 257 16.17 80.23 -25.99
CA THR A 257 16.23 81.67 -26.28
C THR A 257 17.55 82.03 -26.99
N LEU A 258 17.45 82.97 -27.95
CA LEU A 258 18.46 83.81 -28.62
C LEU A 258 19.39 83.18 -29.67
#